data_AF-A0A950KLH6-F1
#
_entry.id   AF-A0A950KLH6-F1
#
_cell.length_a   1.000
_cell.length_b   1.000
_cell.length_c   1.000
_cell.angle_alpha   90.00
_cell.angle_beta   90.00
_cell.angle_gamma   90.00
#
_symmetry.space_group_name_H-M   'P 1'
#
loop_
_entity.id
_entity.type
_entity.pdbx_description
1 polymer ?
#
loop_
_entity_poly.entity_id
_entity_poly.type
_entity_poly.pdbx_seq_one_letter_code
_entity_poly.pdbx_strand_id
1 'polypeptide(L)'
;MVEVLAIFGFLGWLVAVLCDWLSGLPFFPAIALGAVAIPLIALHEYAVLGRSWKLGSWTCRPFPIPPERFHWIIQRPRLRRAIYWHAAAFAASWWNVVSLPAELNADPPSLLGWANALAGTYTGARLLGFLVLFVRAAQWFDAMSPNVVGLFRRTMYRLSDNYEYLGEQRRHPEREEVY
;
A
#
# COMPACT_ATOMS: atom_id res chain seq x y z
N MET A 1 -12.42 20.05 25.57
CA MET A 1 -12.36 20.76 24.26
C MET A 1 -11.07 21.57 24.11
N VAL A 2 -10.64 22.33 25.13
CA VAL A 2 -9.38 23.11 25.08
C VAL A 2 -8.13 22.23 24.87
N GLU A 3 -8.04 21.08 25.53
CA GLU A 3 -6.92 20.13 25.37
C GLU A 3 -6.85 19.56 23.95
N VAL A 4 -8.00 19.23 23.36
CA VAL A 4 -8.10 18.73 21.99
C VAL A 4 -7.64 19.82 21.00
N LEU A 5 -8.06 21.07 21.22
CA LEU A 5 -7.63 22.21 20.41
C LEU A 5 -6.12 22.46 20.54
N ALA A 6 -5.56 22.30 21.75
CA ALA A 6 -4.13 22.44 22.00
C ALA A 6 -3.31 21.32 21.31
N ILE A 7 -3.79 20.08 21.34
CA ILE A 7 -3.17 18.94 20.65
C ILE A 7 -3.18 19.18 19.14
N PHE A 8 -4.32 19.56 18.56
CA PHE A 8 -4.42 19.85 17.13
C PHE A 8 -3.61 21.09 16.72
N GLY A 9 -3.58 22.13 17.57
CA GLY A 9 -2.75 23.32 17.35
C GLY A 9 -1.25 23.00 17.38
N PHE A 10 -0.81 22.19 18.34
CA PHE A 10 0.57 21.73 18.43
C PHE A 10 0.96 20.84 17.23
N LEU A 11 0.09 19.91 16.83
CA LEU A 11 0.30 19.09 15.64
C LEU A 11 0.37 19.94 14.36
N GLY A 12 -0.53 20.90 14.20
CA GLY A 12 -0.53 21.82 13.07
C GLY A 12 0.75 22.67 13.03
N TRP A 13 1.18 23.20 14.17
CA TRP A 13 2.45 23.92 14.29
C TRP A 13 3.65 23.03 13.96
N LEU A 14 3.70 21.80 14.49
CA LEU A 14 4.76 20.84 14.21
C LEU A 14 4.85 20.51 12.71
N VAL A 15 3.70 20.31 12.06
CA VAL A 15 3.62 20.10 10.60
C VAL A 15 4.10 21.33 9.85
N ALA A 16 3.73 22.54 10.28
CA ALA A 16 4.17 23.77 9.64
C ALA A 16 5.69 23.96 9.73
N VAL A 17 6.28 23.78 10.92
CA VAL A 17 7.75 23.85 11.13
C VAL A 17 8.46 22.79 10.29
N LEU A 18 7.91 21.57 10.23
CA LEU A 18 8.48 20.51 9.42
C LEU A 18 8.43 20.85 7.93
N CYS A 19 7.31 21.38 7.43
CA CYS A 19 7.17 21.81 6.05
C CYS A 19 8.11 22.95 5.69
N ASP A 20 8.28 23.93 6.58
CA ASP A 20 9.18 25.06 6.38
C ASP A 20 10.64 24.59 6.29
N TRP A 21 11.05 23.73 7.24
CA TRP A 21 12.38 23.11 7.21
C TRP A 21 12.61 22.27 5.94
N LEU A 22 11.62 21.46 5.56
CA LEU A 22 11.69 20.63 4.35
C LEU A 22 11.75 21.50 3.09
N SER A 23 11.06 22.64 3.03
CA SER A 23 11.04 23.53 1.87
C SER A 23 12.40 24.12 1.51
N GLY A 24 13.33 24.18 2.47
CA GLY A 24 14.71 24.58 2.25
C GLY A 24 15.57 23.52 1.55
N LEU A 25 15.07 22.30 1.34
CA LEU A 25 15.81 21.21 0.71
C LEU A 25 15.66 21.22 -0.82
N PRO A 26 16.74 21.02 -1.59
CA PRO A 26 16.73 21.09 -3.06
C PRO A 26 15.90 19.99 -3.72
N PHE A 27 15.53 18.93 -2.98
CA PHE A 27 14.71 17.82 -3.46
C PHE A 27 13.27 17.85 -2.93
N PHE A 28 12.88 18.88 -2.18
CA PHE A 28 11.53 19.01 -1.63
C PHE A 28 10.42 18.99 -2.69
N PRO A 29 10.53 19.68 -3.84
CA PRO A 29 9.51 19.64 -4.88
C PRO A 29 9.24 18.22 -5.37
N ALA A 30 10.30 17.41 -5.51
CA ALA A 30 10.19 16.01 -5.89
C ALA A 30 9.49 15.17 -4.82
N ILE A 31 9.82 15.36 -3.52
CA ILE A 31 9.15 14.67 -2.41
C ILE A 31 7.65 15.02 -2.38
N ALA A 32 7.32 16.31 -2.48
CA ALA A 32 5.94 16.77 -2.47
C ALA A 32 5.13 16.17 -3.63
N LEU A 33 5.72 16.16 -4.84
CA LEU A 33 5.12 15.51 -6.00
C LEU A 33 4.92 14.00 -5.76
N GLY A 34 5.93 13.31 -5.25
CA GLY A 34 5.85 11.88 -4.95
C GLY A 34 4.76 11.56 -3.93
N ALA A 35 4.64 12.33 -2.86
CA ALA A 35 3.62 12.14 -1.82
C ALA A 35 2.19 12.19 -2.36
N VAL A 36 1.93 13.05 -3.37
CA VAL A 36 0.62 13.17 -4.01
C VAL A 36 0.45 12.18 -5.16
N ALA A 37 1.46 11.98 -5.98
CA ALA A 37 1.38 11.17 -7.19
C ALA A 37 1.35 9.66 -6.88
N ILE A 38 2.12 9.19 -5.89
CA ILE A 38 2.15 7.78 -5.49
C ILE A 38 0.75 7.22 -5.21
N PRO A 39 -0.08 7.80 -4.32
CA PRO A 39 -1.40 7.25 -4.03
C PRO A 39 -2.34 7.30 -5.25
N LEU A 40 -2.30 8.37 -6.05
CA LEU A 40 -3.12 8.51 -7.26
C LEU A 40 -2.78 7.45 -8.31
N ILE A 41 -1.50 7.26 -8.60
CA ILE A 41 -1.02 6.27 -9.56
C ILE A 41 -1.25 4.86 -9.01
N ALA A 42 -1.08 4.64 -7.70
CA ALA A 42 -1.30 3.34 -7.06
C ALA A 42 -2.74 2.84 -7.22
N LEU A 43 -3.75 3.73 -7.21
CA LEU A 43 -5.15 3.37 -7.47
C LEU A 43 -5.33 2.82 -8.89
N HIS A 44 -4.72 3.47 -9.88
CA HIS A 44 -4.75 3.02 -11.27
C HIS A 44 -3.99 1.69 -11.44
N GLU A 45 -2.77 1.62 -10.91
CA GLU A 45 -1.93 0.43 -10.95
C GLU A 45 -2.60 -0.76 -10.26
N TYR A 46 -3.31 -0.56 -9.15
CA TYR A 46 -4.05 -1.64 -8.50
C TYR A 46 -5.08 -2.28 -9.43
N ALA A 47 -5.83 -1.47 -10.20
CA ALA A 47 -6.81 -1.99 -11.16
C ALA A 47 -6.14 -2.76 -12.32
N VAL A 48 -5.02 -2.25 -12.84
CA VAL A 48 -4.25 -2.88 -13.92
C VAL A 48 -3.59 -4.19 -13.46
N LEU A 49 -2.96 -4.17 -12.28
CA LEU A 49 -2.33 -5.33 -11.66
C LEU A 49 -3.37 -6.40 -11.29
N GLY A 50 -4.54 -6.00 -10.80
CA GLY A 50 -5.66 -6.91 -10.53
C GLY A 50 -6.09 -7.70 -11.77
N ARG A 51 -6.18 -7.05 -12.94
CA ARG A 51 -6.55 -7.71 -14.20
C ARG A 51 -5.43 -8.62 -14.71
N SER A 52 -4.20 -8.11 -14.78
CA SER A 52 -3.04 -8.84 -15.34
C SER A 52 -2.68 -10.08 -14.52
N TRP A 53 -2.80 -10.02 -13.20
CA TRP A 53 -2.55 -11.16 -12.32
C TRP A 53 -3.77 -12.08 -12.16
N LYS A 54 -4.91 -11.74 -12.79
CA LYS A 54 -6.19 -12.46 -12.67
C LYS A 54 -6.68 -12.56 -11.21
N LEU A 55 -6.38 -11.54 -10.41
CA LEU A 55 -6.74 -11.45 -8.99
C LEU A 55 -7.89 -10.46 -8.73
N GLY A 56 -8.33 -9.73 -9.75
CA GLY A 56 -9.35 -8.69 -9.65
C GLY A 56 -10.81 -9.20 -9.69
N SER A 57 -11.05 -10.45 -10.04
CA SER A 57 -12.40 -11.03 -10.20
C SER A 57 -12.92 -11.76 -8.96
N TRP A 58 -12.25 -11.64 -7.81
CA TRP A 58 -12.51 -12.48 -6.63
C TRP A 58 -13.68 -12.06 -5.75
N THR A 59 -14.40 -11.00 -6.11
CA THR A 59 -15.52 -10.47 -5.33
C THR A 59 -16.89 -11.08 -5.67
N CYS A 60 -17.02 -11.98 -6.66
CA CYS A 60 -18.35 -12.17 -7.29
C CYS A 60 -18.85 -13.61 -7.55
N ARG A 61 -18.33 -14.70 -6.96
CA ARG A 61 -18.97 -16.03 -7.16
C ARG A 61 -19.16 -16.87 -5.89
N PRO A 62 -20.42 -17.22 -5.56
CA PRO A 62 -20.73 -18.20 -4.52
C PRO A 62 -20.57 -19.62 -5.11
N PHE A 63 -19.70 -20.44 -4.53
CA PHE A 63 -19.44 -21.86 -4.86
C PHE A 63 -18.68 -22.19 -6.17
N PRO A 64 -18.01 -23.37 -6.24
CA PRO A 64 -17.26 -24.09 -5.20
C PRO A 64 -15.81 -23.56 -5.13
N ILE A 65 -15.00 -24.01 -4.16
CA ILE A 65 -13.59 -23.60 -4.01
C ILE A 65 -12.87 -23.69 -5.37
N PRO A 66 -12.51 -22.57 -6.01
CA PRO A 66 -11.96 -22.65 -7.34
C PRO A 66 -10.56 -23.30 -7.29
N PRO A 67 -10.11 -23.99 -8.36
CA PRO A 67 -8.74 -24.49 -8.51
C PRO A 67 -7.68 -23.36 -8.36
N GLU A 68 -8.12 -22.11 -8.28
CA GLU A 68 -7.38 -20.90 -8.00
C GLU A 68 -6.65 -20.89 -6.64
N ARG A 69 -7.07 -21.66 -5.63
CA ARG A 69 -6.23 -21.89 -4.42
C ARG A 69 -4.86 -22.49 -4.77
N PHE A 70 -4.79 -23.36 -5.78
CA PHE A 70 -3.52 -23.91 -6.26
C PHE A 70 -2.69 -22.87 -7.03
N HIS A 71 -3.35 -21.94 -7.72
CA HIS A 71 -2.67 -20.83 -8.38
C HIS A 71 -2.04 -19.86 -7.39
N TRP A 72 -2.66 -19.62 -6.23
CA TRP A 72 -2.09 -18.78 -5.18
C TRP A 72 -0.74 -19.29 -4.68
N ILE A 73 -0.57 -20.61 -4.49
CA ILE A 73 0.70 -21.21 -4.06
C ILE A 73 1.83 -20.88 -5.05
N ILE A 74 1.52 -20.87 -6.36
CA ILE A 74 2.48 -20.56 -7.43
C ILE A 74 2.68 -19.04 -7.60
N GLN A 75 1.61 -18.24 -7.44
CA GLN A 75 1.63 -16.79 -7.64
C GLN A 75 2.23 -16.04 -6.45
N ARG A 76 2.03 -16.51 -5.21
CA ARG A 76 2.56 -15.92 -3.98
C ARG A 76 4.07 -15.66 -4.02
N PRO A 77 4.96 -16.62 -4.38
CA PRO A 77 6.39 -16.34 -4.46
C PRO A 77 6.73 -15.37 -5.59
N ARG A 78 6.02 -15.40 -6.72
CA ARG A 78 6.22 -14.45 -7.82
C ARG A 78 5.85 -13.03 -7.40
N LEU A 79 4.73 -12.89 -6.69
CA LEU A 79 4.25 -11.61 -6.17
C LEU A 79 5.19 -11.06 -5.10
N ARG A 80 5.69 -11.92 -4.19
CA ARG A 80 6.74 -11.54 -3.22
C ARG A 80 8.02 -11.06 -3.90
N ARG A 81 8.50 -11.76 -4.93
CA ARG A 81 9.68 -11.32 -5.70
C ARG A 81 9.43 -9.97 -6.37
N ALA A 82 8.25 -9.77 -6.95
CA ALA A 82 7.88 -8.48 -7.53
C ALA A 82 7.87 -7.36 -6.48
N ILE A 83 7.32 -7.60 -5.30
CA ILE A 83 7.35 -6.66 -4.16
C ILE A 83 8.79 -6.34 -3.78
N TYR A 84 9.66 -7.33 -3.58
CA TYR A 84 11.06 -7.07 -3.21
C TYR A 84 11.82 -6.30 -4.28
N TRP A 85 11.62 -6.64 -5.56
CA TRP A 85 12.27 -5.94 -6.66
C TRP A 85 11.81 -4.48 -6.74
N HIS A 86 10.50 -4.22 -6.64
CA HIS A 86 9.98 -2.84 -6.66
C HIS A 86 10.35 -2.07 -5.39
N ALA A 87 10.44 -2.73 -4.23
CA ALA A 87 10.92 -2.12 -2.99
C ALA A 87 12.40 -1.70 -3.11
N ALA A 88 13.24 -2.57 -3.66
CA ALA A 88 14.65 -2.24 -3.92
C ALA A 88 14.78 -1.10 -4.94
N ALA A 89 14.02 -1.15 -6.04
CA ALA A 89 14.01 -0.09 -7.06
C ALA A 89 13.50 1.25 -6.50
N PHE A 90 12.45 1.23 -5.66
CA PHE A 90 11.93 2.40 -4.96
C PHE A 90 12.99 3.02 -4.04
N ALA A 91 13.59 2.19 -3.18
CA ALA A 91 14.62 2.64 -2.25
C ALA A 91 15.84 3.22 -2.99
N ALA A 92 16.32 2.54 -4.03
CA ALA A 92 17.46 3.00 -4.83
C ALA A 92 17.15 4.33 -5.54
N SER A 93 15.95 4.47 -6.13
CA SER A 93 15.55 5.69 -6.83
C SER A 93 15.48 6.88 -5.87
N TRP A 94 14.84 6.73 -4.72
CA TRP A 94 14.73 7.81 -3.73
C TRP A 94 16.05 8.10 -3.01
N TRP A 95 16.91 7.09 -2.82
CA TRP A 95 18.27 7.32 -2.33
C TRP A 95 19.08 8.21 -3.28
N ASN A 96 18.96 7.98 -4.58
CA ASN A 96 19.61 8.83 -5.58
C ASN A 96 19.06 10.27 -5.59
N VAL A 97 17.75 10.47 -5.32
CA VAL A 97 17.16 11.81 -5.20
C VAL A 97 17.74 12.61 -4.04
N VAL A 98 18.17 11.95 -2.96
CA VAL A 98 18.86 12.64 -1.85
C VAL A 98 20.25 13.14 -2.27
N SER A 99 20.89 12.41 -3.19
CA SER A 99 22.27 12.69 -3.64
C SER A 99 22.33 13.64 -4.85
N LEU A 100 21.24 13.74 -5.61
CA LEU A 100 21.13 14.58 -6.79
C LEU A 100 20.02 15.63 -6.55
N PRO A 101 20.35 16.94 -6.54
CA PRO A 101 19.34 17.98 -6.32
C PRO A 101 18.24 17.86 -7.39
N ALA A 102 16.97 17.95 -7.00
CA ALA A 102 15.83 17.95 -7.92
C ALA A 102 15.22 19.36 -7.95
N GLU A 103 16.07 20.31 -8.32
CA GLU A 103 15.72 21.73 -8.34
C GLU A 103 14.82 22.06 -9.54
N LEU A 104 14.22 23.25 -9.53
CA LEU A 104 13.46 23.73 -10.70
C LEU A 104 14.35 24.24 -11.84
N ASN A 105 15.68 24.29 -11.60
CA ASN A 105 16.66 24.66 -12.60
C ASN A 105 16.85 23.53 -13.63
N ALA A 106 17.13 23.89 -14.88
CA ALA A 106 17.27 22.95 -16.00
C ALA A 106 18.68 22.31 -16.11
N ASP A 107 19.45 22.33 -15.03
CA ASP A 107 20.81 21.79 -15.03
C ASP A 107 20.80 20.27 -15.19
N PRO A 108 21.81 19.67 -15.87
CA PRO A 108 21.92 18.22 -16.02
C PRO A 108 21.75 17.40 -14.72
N PRO A 109 22.36 17.76 -13.57
CA PRO A 109 22.13 17.03 -12.32
C PRO A 109 20.68 17.12 -11.84
N SER A 110 20.03 18.26 -12.07
CA SER A 110 18.62 18.47 -11.73
C SER A 110 17.68 17.58 -12.54
N LEU A 111 17.93 17.48 -13.85
CA LEU A 111 17.19 16.58 -14.73
C LEU A 111 17.33 15.11 -14.30
N LEU A 112 18.53 14.70 -13.89
CA LEU A 112 18.77 13.36 -13.36
C LEU A 112 18.07 13.15 -12.00
N GLY A 113 18.04 14.16 -11.14
CA GLY A 113 17.27 14.15 -9.89
C GLY A 113 15.77 13.93 -10.16
N TRP A 114 15.19 14.67 -11.09
CA TRP A 114 13.79 14.52 -11.51
C TRP A 114 13.50 13.16 -12.14
N ALA A 115 14.38 12.64 -13.00
CA ALA A 115 14.22 11.32 -13.59
C ALA A 115 14.19 10.22 -12.52
N ASN A 116 15.07 10.30 -11.52
CA ASN A 116 15.07 9.38 -10.38
C ASN A 116 13.81 9.53 -9.52
N ALA A 117 13.34 10.76 -9.29
CA ALA A 117 12.11 11.02 -8.54
C ALA A 117 10.88 10.43 -9.23
N LEU A 118 10.77 10.57 -10.57
CA LEU A 118 9.70 9.99 -11.36
C LEU A 118 9.76 8.45 -11.36
N ALA A 119 10.94 7.87 -11.53
CA ALA A 119 11.14 6.42 -11.43
C ALA A 119 10.79 5.89 -10.04
N GLY A 120 11.22 6.59 -8.97
CA GLY A 120 10.87 6.30 -7.59
C GLY A 120 9.37 6.40 -7.34
N THR A 121 8.72 7.44 -7.85
CA THR A 121 7.26 7.63 -7.75
C THR A 121 6.50 6.47 -8.40
N TYR A 122 6.88 6.10 -9.63
CA TYR A 122 6.24 5.01 -10.35
C TYR A 122 6.47 3.64 -9.70
N THR A 123 7.70 3.34 -9.31
CA THR A 123 8.04 2.08 -8.62
C THR A 123 7.36 1.99 -7.25
N GLY A 124 7.21 3.10 -6.53
CA GLY A 124 6.47 3.20 -5.28
C GLY A 124 4.96 2.94 -5.47
N ALA A 125 4.36 3.52 -6.50
CA ALA A 125 2.96 3.28 -6.84
C ALA A 125 2.71 1.80 -7.19
N ARG A 126 3.59 1.20 -8.01
CA ARG A 126 3.57 -0.24 -8.32
C ARG A 126 3.74 -1.10 -7.07
N LEU A 127 4.66 -0.75 -6.19
CA LEU A 127 4.90 -1.45 -4.93
C LEU A 127 3.64 -1.45 -4.06
N LEU A 128 2.99 -0.30 -3.89
CA LEU A 128 1.72 -0.21 -3.17
C LEU A 128 0.64 -1.06 -3.82
N GLY A 129 0.50 -1.00 -5.15
CA GLY A 129 -0.44 -1.84 -5.89
C GLY A 129 -0.22 -3.33 -5.63
N PHE A 130 1.03 -3.80 -5.69
CA PHE A 130 1.39 -5.19 -5.37
C PHE A 130 1.14 -5.56 -3.91
N LEU A 131 1.42 -4.66 -2.96
CA LEU A 131 1.17 -4.90 -1.54
C LEU A 131 -0.32 -5.04 -1.25
N VAL A 132 -1.15 -4.12 -1.75
CA VAL A 132 -2.61 -4.18 -1.58
C VAL A 132 -3.18 -5.46 -2.17
N LEU A 133 -2.74 -5.81 -3.38
CA LEU A 133 -3.13 -7.03 -4.07
C LEU A 133 -2.65 -8.30 -3.35
N PHE A 134 -1.44 -8.30 -2.78
CA PHE A 134 -0.93 -9.39 -1.94
C PHE A 134 -1.77 -9.55 -0.67
N VAL A 135 -2.08 -8.45 0.02
CA VAL A 135 -2.88 -8.49 1.26
C VAL A 135 -4.28 -9.00 0.96
N ARG A 136 -4.95 -8.48 -0.08
CA ARG A 136 -6.29 -8.94 -0.49
C ARG A 136 -6.28 -10.42 -0.88
N ALA A 137 -5.29 -10.85 -1.65
CA ALA A 137 -5.14 -12.26 -2.03
C ALA A 137 -4.89 -13.18 -0.84
N ALA A 138 -4.00 -12.77 0.07
CA ALA A 138 -3.71 -13.52 1.28
C ALA A 138 -4.94 -13.60 2.20
N GLN A 139 -5.71 -12.53 2.32
CA GLN A 139 -6.96 -12.55 3.08
C GLN A 139 -7.96 -13.54 2.49
N TRP A 140 -8.08 -13.62 1.16
CA TRP A 140 -9.07 -14.48 0.52
C TRP A 140 -8.67 -15.97 0.52
N PHE A 141 -7.41 -16.28 0.22
CA PHE A 141 -6.95 -17.67 0.09
C PHE A 141 -6.28 -18.26 1.33
N ASP A 142 -5.63 -17.41 2.12
CA ASP A 142 -4.86 -17.80 3.31
C ASP A 142 -5.67 -17.50 4.58
N ALA A 143 -7.00 -17.51 4.47
CA ALA A 143 -7.95 -17.13 5.51
C ALA A 143 -7.78 -17.91 6.83
N MET A 144 -7.13 -19.08 6.81
CA MET A 144 -6.81 -19.89 7.98
C MET A 144 -5.33 -19.88 8.39
N SER A 145 -4.46 -19.05 7.78
CA SER A 145 -3.03 -19.08 8.11
C SER A 145 -2.72 -18.26 9.39
N PRO A 146 -1.97 -18.83 10.35
CA PRO A 146 -1.71 -18.21 11.66
C PRO A 146 -0.64 -17.08 11.63
N ASN A 147 -0.26 -16.61 10.44
CA ASN A 147 0.83 -15.65 10.25
C ASN A 147 0.39 -14.18 10.47
N VAL A 148 1.30 -13.23 10.21
CA VAL A 148 1.07 -11.76 10.32
C VAL A 148 -0.25 -11.29 9.69
N VAL A 149 -0.68 -11.91 8.60
CA VAL A 149 -1.96 -11.61 7.93
C VAL A 149 -3.17 -11.93 8.82
N GLY A 150 -3.13 -13.03 9.58
CA GLY A 150 -4.13 -13.38 10.58
C GLY A 150 -4.15 -12.40 11.76
N LEU A 151 -2.98 -11.85 12.11
CA LEU A 151 -2.86 -10.83 13.17
C LEU A 151 -3.52 -9.51 12.73
N PHE A 152 -3.23 -9.05 11.50
CA PHE A 152 -3.85 -7.86 10.92
C PHE A 152 -5.37 -7.99 10.77
N ARG A 153 -5.86 -9.19 10.44
CA ARG A 153 -7.29 -9.52 10.38
C ARG A 153 -7.97 -9.43 11.74
N ARG A 154 -7.36 -9.99 12.80
CA ARG A 154 -7.88 -9.88 14.17
C ARG A 154 -7.94 -8.41 14.62
N THR A 155 -6.97 -7.61 14.22
CA THR A 155 -6.99 -6.16 14.49
C THR A 155 -8.13 -5.46 13.75
N MET A 156 -8.30 -5.72 12.45
CA MET A 156 -9.39 -5.15 11.65
C MET A 156 -10.78 -5.60 12.11
N TYR A 157 -10.95 -6.86 12.51
CA TYR A 157 -12.16 -7.36 13.16
C TYR A 157 -12.44 -6.58 14.45
N ARG A 158 -11.46 -6.44 15.35
CA ARG A 158 -11.64 -5.68 16.60
C ARG A 158 -12.01 -4.22 16.39
N LEU A 159 -11.60 -3.62 15.28
CA LEU A 159 -11.87 -2.22 14.96
C LEU A 159 -13.21 -1.99 14.25
N SER A 160 -13.73 -2.99 13.53
CA SER A 160 -14.90 -2.85 12.65
C SER A 160 -16.08 -3.78 12.97
N ASP A 161 -15.87 -4.76 13.85
CA ASP A 161 -16.80 -5.84 14.21
C ASP A 161 -17.35 -6.64 13.01
N ASN A 162 -16.71 -6.54 11.85
CA ASN A 162 -17.11 -7.26 10.64
C ASN A 162 -16.49 -8.67 10.61
N TYR A 163 -17.34 -9.68 10.71
CA TYR A 163 -16.99 -11.10 10.72
C TYR A 163 -16.37 -11.62 9.41
N GLU A 164 -16.52 -10.89 8.30
CA GLU A 164 -15.85 -11.22 7.03
C GLU A 164 -14.32 -11.26 7.18
N TYR A 165 -13.76 -10.50 8.13
CA TYR A 165 -12.32 -10.47 8.38
C TYR A 165 -11.78 -11.73 9.08
N LEU A 166 -12.63 -12.54 9.71
CA LEU A 166 -12.22 -13.79 10.37
C LEU A 166 -12.23 -15.01 9.41
N GLY A 167 -12.79 -14.87 8.21
CA GLY A 167 -13.01 -16.00 7.30
C GLY A 167 -14.04 -17.01 7.84
N GLU A 168 -14.07 -18.23 7.30
CA GLU A 168 -14.95 -19.33 7.75
C GLU A 168 -14.53 -19.94 9.11
N GLN A 169 -14.06 -19.14 10.07
CA GLN A 169 -13.98 -19.61 11.45
C GLN A 169 -15.40 -19.62 12.03
N ARG A 170 -16.06 -20.77 11.84
CA ARG A 170 -17.32 -21.22 12.45
C ARG A 170 -18.35 -20.10 12.70
N ARG A 171 -19.38 -20.04 11.84
CA ARG A 171 -20.68 -19.50 12.27
C ARG A 171 -21.01 -20.17 13.60
N HIS A 172 -21.14 -19.39 14.67
CA HIS A 172 -21.63 -19.91 15.93
C HIS A 172 -23.07 -20.40 15.68
N PRO A 173 -23.37 -21.71 15.86
CA PRO A 173 -24.70 -22.24 15.60
C PRO A 173 -25.78 -21.64 16.53
N GLU A 174 -25.36 -21.02 17.63
CA GLU A 174 -26.25 -20.42 18.64
C GLU A 174 -27.03 -19.17 18.16
N ARG A 175 -26.79 -18.67 16.94
CA ARG A 175 -27.53 -17.51 16.39
C ARG A 175 -28.47 -17.83 15.22
N GLU A 176 -28.61 -19.09 14.83
CA GLU A 176 -29.57 -19.50 13.77
C GLU A 176 -30.90 -20.06 14.31
N GLU A 177 -31.12 -20.11 15.64
CA GLU A 177 -32.41 -20.56 16.24
C GLU A 177 -33.47 -19.48 16.46
N VAL A 178 -33.29 -18.28 15.89
CA VAL A 178 -34.35 -17.27 15.86
C VAL A 178 -34.59 -16.88 14.42
N TYR A 179 -35.36 -17.70 13.70
CA TYR A 179 -36.46 -17.31 12.79
C TYR A 179 -37.09 -18.55 12.18
#